data_AF-A0A139I558-F1
#
_entry.id   AF-A0A139I558-F1
#
_cell.length_a   1.000
_cell.length_b   1.000
_cell.length_c   1.000
_cell.angle_alpha   90.00
_cell.angle_beta   90.00
_cell.angle_gamma   90.00
#
_symmetry.space_group_name_H-M   'P 1'
#
loop_
_entity.id
_entity.type
_entity.pdbx_description
1 polymer ?
#
loop_
_entity_poly.entity_id
_entity_poly.type
_entity_poly.pdbx_seq_one_letter_code
_entity_poly.pdbx_strand_id
1 'polypeptide(L)'
;MKAFLTFLLVFTGALCLPIDNSVPNSNTTLSKRYFSVPPRPANPETAPKIGYPWPPNSDGRQSIRYCFRDQKSFRNLGRLFMGPVIQKWQTALAPHSALAIVPDPRCVTTPGGPPDRFADEVASDGNLFDALVISDITQAGNGQRSEGASVASSIITDSGNSRKVNPDIPVPGSGSVSTVGYDPCRGDEIDEYPNTMKIKNSVWDTEYEKAILMRSMVHELGHVIGLEHEHQRPDRDHYIRVDFKNLEGWREAYEEVKEATAKEEPTFAGKSPEQRMVLLTSDFGLAEEFDFEEAGDFIRAPRFGNEEMASYQASRTYDYDSIMHYGSYASAVAGDTGELKDAVMTRRDQTGARAEIFQGGNEDARLAGPSPMDVARVKQLYPLNQGQASGSGSQSGRSA
;
A
#
# COMPACT_ATOMS: atom_id res chain seq x y z
N MET A 1 -64.41 -11.76 12.88
CA MET A 1 -63.41 -12.85 12.91
C MET A 1 -62.06 -12.14 13.11
N LYS A 2 -61.54 -11.95 14.33
CA LYS A 2 -60.62 -12.85 15.10
C LYS A 2 -59.58 -13.51 14.15
N ALA A 3 -58.26 -13.30 14.27
CA ALA A 3 -57.36 -13.29 15.44
C ALA A 3 -56.29 -12.17 15.30
N PHE A 4 -55.75 -11.46 16.31
CA PHE A 4 -55.11 -11.81 17.60
C PHE A 4 -53.90 -12.76 17.49
N LEU A 5 -52.70 -12.20 17.42
CA LEU A 5 -51.54 -12.78 18.09
C LEU A 5 -50.63 -11.68 18.65
N THR A 6 -50.39 -11.79 19.94
CA THR A 6 -49.69 -10.86 20.83
C THR A 6 -48.22 -11.26 20.96
N PHE A 7 -47.36 -10.24 20.99
CA PHE A 7 -46.00 -10.15 21.55
C PHE A 7 -45.35 -11.40 22.18
N LEU A 8 -44.10 -11.68 21.76
CA LEU A 8 -43.04 -11.97 22.72
C LEU A 8 -41.80 -11.13 22.41
N LEU A 9 -41.53 -10.21 23.33
CA LEU A 9 -40.32 -9.40 23.49
C LEU A 9 -39.20 -10.31 23.99
N VAL A 10 -38.08 -10.37 23.26
CA VAL A 10 -36.75 -10.57 23.88
C VAL A 10 -35.83 -9.51 23.29
N PHE A 11 -35.89 -8.32 23.88
CA PHE A 11 -34.81 -7.35 23.84
C PHE A 11 -33.74 -7.86 24.81
N THR A 12 -32.71 -8.55 24.33
CA THR A 12 -31.42 -8.51 25.02
C THR A 12 -30.69 -7.31 24.46
N GLY A 13 -30.83 -6.19 25.17
CA GLY A 13 -30.01 -5.02 24.93
C GLY A 13 -28.53 -5.39 25.08
N ALA A 14 -27.78 -5.29 24.00
CA ALA A 14 -26.38 -4.96 24.12
C ALA A 14 -26.33 -3.48 24.48
N LEU A 15 -26.21 -3.20 25.79
CA LEU A 15 -25.75 -1.91 26.27
C LEU A 15 -24.44 -1.58 25.56
N CYS A 16 -24.47 -0.65 24.60
CA CYS A 16 -23.28 0.11 24.25
C CYS A 16 -22.88 0.89 25.50
N LEU A 17 -21.96 0.32 26.26
CA LEU A 17 -21.24 1.05 27.30
C LEU A 17 -20.40 2.15 26.63
N PRO A 18 -20.17 3.27 27.32
CA PRO A 18 -19.33 4.35 26.79
C PRO A 18 -17.94 3.80 26.47
N ILE A 19 -17.42 4.26 25.34
CA ILE A 19 -16.04 4.04 24.91
C ILE A 19 -15.13 4.59 26.01
N ASP A 20 -14.53 3.69 26.77
CA ASP A 20 -13.42 4.04 27.64
C ASP A 20 -12.24 4.42 26.74
N ASN A 21 -11.87 5.71 26.75
CA ASN A 21 -10.63 6.23 26.20
C ASN A 21 -9.43 5.74 27.03
N SER A 22 -9.37 4.43 27.27
CA SER A 22 -8.19 3.81 27.83
C SER A 22 -7.11 3.84 26.75
N VAL A 23 -6.18 4.78 26.93
CA VAL A 23 -4.86 4.73 26.29
C VAL A 23 -4.37 3.29 26.41
N PRO A 24 -4.04 2.59 25.32
CA PRO A 24 -3.56 1.22 25.39
C PRO A 24 -2.42 1.15 26.40
N ASN A 25 -2.63 0.28 27.40
CA ASN A 25 -1.74 0.09 28.53
C ASN A 25 -0.29 -0.01 28.03
N SER A 26 0.56 0.92 28.47
CA SER A 26 1.90 1.21 27.93
C SER A 26 2.97 0.13 28.22
N ASN A 27 2.54 -1.11 28.45
CA ASN A 27 3.39 -2.19 28.96
C ASN A 27 3.34 -3.50 28.17
N THR A 28 3.04 -3.43 26.87
CA THR A 28 3.60 -4.40 25.91
C THR A 28 4.69 -3.69 25.11
N THR A 29 5.93 -4.06 25.38
CA THR A 29 7.12 -3.57 24.67
C THR A 29 7.05 -3.97 23.19
N LEU A 30 6.37 -3.17 22.35
CA LEU A 30 6.51 -3.24 20.90
C LEU A 30 7.94 -2.83 20.55
N SER A 31 8.84 -3.82 20.47
CA SER A 31 10.24 -3.70 20.06
C SER A 31 10.41 -3.70 18.53
N LYS A 32 9.31 -3.73 17.78
CA LYS A 32 9.25 -3.80 16.32
C LYS A 32 9.04 -2.39 15.75
N ARG A 33 9.76 -2.04 14.68
CA ARG A 33 9.63 -0.73 13.99
C ARG A 33 8.47 -0.82 12.96
N TYR A 34 8.29 0.05 11.95
CA TYR A 34 7.40 0.00 10.73
C TYR A 34 5.87 -0.21 10.83
N PHE A 35 5.06 0.24 9.83
CA PHE A 35 3.64 -0.13 9.58
C PHE A 35 3.51 -1.18 8.47
N SER A 36 3.00 -2.38 8.78
CA SER A 36 3.08 -3.51 7.84
C SER A 36 2.26 -4.74 8.26
N VAL A 37 2.13 -5.71 7.34
CA VAL A 37 1.54 -7.04 7.61
C VAL A 37 2.12 -7.71 8.86
N PRO A 38 1.32 -8.46 9.62
CA PRO A 38 1.81 -9.21 10.77
C PRO A 38 2.66 -10.42 10.35
N PRO A 39 3.51 -10.97 11.25
CA PRO A 39 4.12 -12.28 11.05
C PRO A 39 3.05 -13.34 10.81
N ARG A 40 3.40 -14.37 10.04
CA ARG A 40 2.50 -15.49 9.77
C ARG A 40 2.10 -16.18 11.08
N PRO A 41 0.79 -16.43 11.31
CA PRO A 41 0.34 -17.14 12.50
C PRO A 41 0.79 -18.60 12.47
N ALA A 42 0.95 -19.19 13.66
CA ALA A 42 1.36 -20.59 13.80
C ALA A 42 0.29 -21.58 13.31
N ASN A 43 -1.00 -21.19 13.38
CA ASN A 43 -2.11 -21.95 12.83
C ASN A 43 -2.77 -21.19 11.67
N PRO A 44 -2.58 -21.62 10.41
CA PRO A 44 -3.19 -20.98 9.24
C PRO A 44 -4.72 -21.05 9.22
N GLU A 45 -5.35 -22.06 9.83
CA GLU A 45 -6.80 -22.27 9.74
C GLU A 45 -7.62 -21.23 10.52
N THR A 46 -7.00 -20.56 11.49
CA THR A 46 -7.63 -19.51 12.30
C THR A 46 -7.07 -18.12 11.98
N ALA A 47 -6.26 -18.01 10.93
CA ALA A 47 -5.63 -16.77 10.52
C ALA A 47 -6.67 -15.81 9.93
N PRO A 48 -6.62 -14.50 10.27
CA PRO A 48 -7.32 -13.49 9.48
C PRO A 48 -6.95 -13.60 8.00
N LYS A 49 -7.94 -13.40 7.12
CA LYS A 49 -7.75 -13.38 5.66
C LYS A 49 -7.15 -12.04 5.24
N ILE A 50 -5.85 -11.93 5.41
CA ILE A 50 -5.07 -10.71 5.17
C ILE A 50 -3.73 -11.10 4.54
N GLY A 51 -2.99 -10.11 4.07
CA GLY A 51 -1.61 -10.29 3.63
C GLY A 51 -0.65 -10.74 4.72
N TYR A 52 0.34 -11.58 4.36
CA TYR A 52 1.42 -12.05 5.25
C TYR A 52 2.79 -12.01 4.54
N PRO A 53 3.92 -12.22 5.25
CA PRO A 53 5.19 -12.48 4.60
C PRO A 53 5.11 -13.66 3.61
N TRP A 54 5.85 -13.55 2.51
CA TRP A 54 6.01 -14.63 1.54
C TRP A 54 6.54 -15.91 2.20
N PRO A 55 6.03 -17.10 1.83
CA PRO A 55 6.38 -18.35 2.49
C PRO A 55 7.87 -18.70 2.34
N PRO A 56 8.47 -19.40 3.33
CA PRO A 56 9.80 -19.96 3.17
C PRO A 56 9.78 -21.11 2.17
N ASN A 57 10.77 -21.10 1.28
CA ASN A 57 11.14 -22.21 0.42
C ASN A 57 11.89 -23.28 1.23
N SER A 58 12.09 -24.44 0.62
CA SER A 58 12.87 -25.55 1.21
C SER A 58 14.33 -25.20 1.50
N ASP A 59 14.92 -24.24 0.78
CA ASP A 59 16.29 -23.76 0.98
C ASP A 59 16.40 -22.69 2.09
N GLY A 60 15.28 -22.35 2.75
CA GLY A 60 15.24 -21.34 3.80
C GLY A 60 15.20 -19.90 3.32
N ARG A 61 15.20 -19.65 2.00
CA ARG A 61 14.86 -18.34 1.44
C ARG A 61 13.36 -18.13 1.48
N GLN A 62 12.93 -16.88 1.44
CA GLN A 62 11.54 -16.48 1.25
C GLN A 62 11.50 -15.70 -0.06
N SER A 63 11.09 -16.37 -1.14
CA SER A 63 11.17 -15.80 -2.48
C SER A 63 9.85 -15.22 -2.93
N ILE A 64 9.88 -13.95 -3.34
CA ILE A 64 8.88 -13.40 -4.26
C ILE A 64 9.23 -13.92 -5.64
N ARG A 65 8.48 -14.94 -6.11
CA ARG A 65 8.55 -15.39 -7.49
C ARG A 65 7.70 -14.45 -8.33
N TYR A 66 8.26 -13.86 -9.38
CA TYR A 66 7.51 -12.93 -10.23
C TYR A 66 7.39 -13.44 -11.67
N CYS A 67 6.30 -13.06 -12.31
CA CYS A 67 6.07 -13.25 -13.74
C CYS A 67 5.44 -11.97 -14.32
N PHE A 68 5.81 -11.60 -15.54
CA PHE A 68 5.08 -10.55 -16.25
C PHE A 68 3.79 -11.14 -16.82
N ARG A 69 2.70 -10.38 -16.75
CA ARG A 69 1.39 -10.84 -17.23
C ARG A 69 1.42 -11.26 -18.69
N ASP A 70 2.02 -10.40 -19.51
CA ASP A 70 2.09 -10.52 -20.97
C ASP A 70 3.36 -9.84 -21.54
N GLN A 71 3.55 -9.99 -22.85
CA GLN A 71 4.65 -9.39 -23.60
C GLN A 71 4.66 -7.85 -23.55
N LYS A 72 3.49 -7.19 -23.43
CA LYS A 72 3.38 -5.74 -23.28
C LYS A 72 4.00 -5.29 -21.96
N SER A 73 3.60 -5.93 -20.87
CA SER A 73 4.06 -5.68 -19.51
C SER A 73 5.57 -5.86 -19.41
N PHE A 74 6.12 -6.94 -19.96
CA PHE A 74 7.57 -7.14 -19.99
C PHE A 74 8.31 -6.08 -20.81
N ARG A 75 7.81 -5.73 -22.00
CA ARG A 75 8.42 -4.71 -22.87
C ARG A 75 8.50 -3.35 -22.19
N ASN A 76 7.44 -2.97 -21.47
CA ASN A 76 7.30 -1.65 -20.89
C ASN A 76 7.98 -1.52 -19.53
N LEU A 77 7.87 -2.56 -18.68
CA LEU A 77 8.28 -2.51 -17.29
C LEU A 77 9.55 -3.33 -17.00
N GLY A 78 9.85 -4.35 -17.81
CA GLY A 78 10.85 -5.37 -17.52
C GLY A 78 12.24 -4.81 -17.25
N ARG A 79 12.69 -3.87 -18.08
CA ARG A 79 14.01 -3.24 -17.92
C ARG A 79 14.14 -2.46 -16.60
N LEU A 80 13.06 -1.80 -16.17
CA LEU A 80 13.07 -1.04 -14.91
C LEU A 80 12.94 -1.98 -13.71
N PHE A 81 11.99 -2.91 -13.77
CA PHE A 81 11.72 -3.84 -12.68
C PHE A 81 12.95 -4.71 -12.37
N MET A 82 13.46 -5.41 -13.38
CA MET A 82 14.54 -6.39 -13.22
C MET A 82 15.91 -5.77 -12.92
N GLY A 83 16.03 -4.44 -13.06
CA GLY A 83 17.26 -3.70 -12.81
C GLY A 83 17.08 -2.71 -11.67
N PRO A 84 16.89 -1.41 -11.96
CA PRO A 84 16.94 -0.35 -10.96
C PRO A 84 15.91 -0.50 -9.82
N VAL A 85 14.72 -1.06 -10.07
CA VAL A 85 13.70 -1.23 -9.02
C VAL A 85 14.13 -2.27 -7.99
N ILE A 86 14.49 -3.49 -8.41
CA ILE A 86 15.04 -4.51 -7.50
C ILE A 86 16.33 -4.00 -6.83
N GLN A 87 17.17 -3.28 -7.57
CA GLN A 87 18.42 -2.72 -7.03
C GLN A 87 18.19 -1.73 -5.88
N LYS A 88 17.12 -0.92 -5.91
CA LYS A 88 16.77 0.00 -4.80
C LYS A 88 16.50 -0.76 -3.49
N TRP A 89 16.02 -2.00 -3.58
CA TRP A 89 15.79 -2.87 -2.43
C TRP A 89 16.99 -3.75 -2.04
N GLN A 90 18.12 -3.70 -2.75
CA GLN A 90 19.24 -4.66 -2.58
C GLN A 90 19.75 -4.83 -1.13
N THR A 91 19.73 -3.79 -0.31
CA THR A 91 20.19 -3.83 1.09
C THR A 91 19.23 -4.54 2.04
N ALA A 92 18.01 -4.80 1.57
CA ALA A 92 16.97 -5.56 2.23
C ALA A 92 16.88 -7.00 1.74
N LEU A 93 17.46 -7.34 0.59
CA LEU A 93 17.45 -8.67 0.00
C LEU A 93 18.60 -9.56 0.52
N ALA A 94 18.57 -10.84 0.17
CA ALA A 94 19.67 -11.77 0.42
C ALA A 94 21.02 -11.20 -0.08
N PRO A 95 22.11 -11.30 0.72
CA PRO A 95 22.24 -12.09 1.94
C PRO A 95 21.86 -11.34 3.24
N HIS A 96 21.30 -10.12 3.17
CA HIS A 96 21.00 -9.32 4.35
C HIS A 96 19.68 -9.70 5.05
N SER A 97 18.83 -10.48 4.39
CA SER A 97 17.61 -11.10 4.90
C SER A 97 17.37 -12.43 4.14
N ALA A 98 16.34 -13.18 4.53
CA ALA A 98 15.90 -14.35 3.76
C ALA A 98 15.14 -13.97 2.48
N LEU A 99 14.76 -12.70 2.29
CA LEU A 99 14.00 -12.26 1.13
C LEU A 99 14.81 -12.36 -0.15
N ALA A 100 14.23 -12.97 -1.17
CA ALA A 100 14.74 -12.94 -2.53
C ALA A 100 13.63 -12.54 -3.51
N ILE A 101 14.00 -11.85 -4.58
CA ILE A 101 13.10 -11.54 -5.69
C ILE A 101 13.68 -12.26 -6.91
N VAL A 102 12.94 -13.22 -7.44
CA VAL A 102 13.44 -14.12 -8.49
C VAL A 102 12.36 -14.35 -9.54
N PRO A 103 12.72 -14.55 -10.82
CA PRO A 103 11.73 -14.93 -11.81
C PRO A 103 11.12 -16.29 -11.46
N ASP A 104 9.82 -16.44 -11.70
CA ASP A 104 9.16 -17.74 -11.60
C ASP A 104 9.70 -18.66 -12.71
N PRO A 105 10.13 -19.90 -12.38
CA PRO A 105 10.73 -20.81 -13.36
C PRO A 105 9.75 -21.27 -14.45
N ARG A 106 8.45 -21.05 -14.29
CA ARG A 106 7.45 -21.29 -15.35
C ARG A 106 7.50 -20.22 -16.43
N CYS A 107 7.96 -19.00 -16.11
CA CYS A 107 8.03 -17.85 -17.00
C CYS A 107 9.43 -17.57 -17.55
N VAL A 108 10.48 -18.04 -16.85
CA VAL A 108 11.88 -17.96 -17.30
C VAL A 108 12.48 -19.36 -17.21
N THR A 109 12.50 -20.08 -18.33
CA THR A 109 13.03 -21.45 -18.39
C THR A 109 14.56 -21.50 -18.52
N THR A 110 15.16 -20.43 -19.04
CA THR A 110 16.61 -20.29 -19.17
C THR A 110 17.15 -19.41 -18.04
N PRO A 111 17.96 -19.93 -17.10
CA PRO A 111 18.51 -19.15 -16.00
C PRO A 111 19.25 -17.90 -16.49
N GLY A 112 18.86 -16.73 -15.99
CA GLY A 112 19.45 -15.44 -16.39
C GLY A 112 18.99 -14.91 -17.75
N GLY A 113 18.12 -15.63 -18.45
CA GLY A 113 17.48 -15.17 -19.69
C GLY A 113 16.30 -14.21 -19.44
N PRO A 114 15.79 -13.57 -20.50
CA PRO A 114 14.51 -12.87 -20.43
C PRO A 114 13.36 -13.88 -20.24
N PRO A 115 12.16 -13.41 -19.84
CA PRO A 115 10.95 -14.22 -19.89
C PRO A 115 10.72 -14.80 -21.28
N ASP A 116 10.49 -16.11 -21.34
CA ASP A 116 10.13 -16.86 -22.54
C ASP A 116 8.67 -17.35 -22.51
N ARG A 117 8.00 -17.21 -21.36
CA ARG A 117 6.55 -17.38 -21.19
C ARG A 117 5.98 -16.31 -20.25
N PHE A 118 4.69 -16.08 -20.32
CA PHE A 118 3.99 -15.07 -19.51
C PHE A 118 2.89 -15.66 -18.62
N ALA A 119 2.44 -14.91 -17.61
CA ALA A 119 1.50 -15.41 -16.61
C ALA A 119 0.22 -15.97 -17.26
N ASP A 120 -0.33 -15.24 -18.23
CA ASP A 120 -1.54 -15.63 -18.98
C ASP A 120 -1.35 -16.95 -19.75
N GLU A 121 -0.11 -17.33 -20.08
CA GLU A 121 0.23 -18.57 -20.79
C GLU A 121 0.51 -19.75 -19.86
N VAL A 122 0.82 -19.50 -18.58
CA VAL A 122 1.26 -20.54 -17.62
C VAL A 122 0.25 -20.82 -16.51
N ALA A 123 -0.69 -19.91 -16.27
CA ALA A 123 -1.67 -20.04 -15.19
C ALA A 123 -2.84 -21.00 -15.51
N SER A 124 -2.98 -21.45 -16.76
CA SER A 124 -4.14 -22.21 -17.25
C SER A 124 -4.20 -23.70 -16.88
N ASP A 125 -3.25 -24.22 -16.07
CA ASP A 125 -3.10 -25.66 -15.82
C ASP A 125 -3.67 -26.15 -14.47
N GLY A 126 -4.85 -25.66 -14.04
CA GLY A 126 -5.57 -26.18 -12.86
C GLY A 126 -4.78 -26.16 -11.54
N ASN A 127 -3.65 -25.46 -11.51
CA ASN A 127 -2.70 -25.36 -10.40
C ASN A 127 -2.72 -23.93 -9.86
N LEU A 128 -2.49 -23.79 -8.55
CA LEU A 128 -2.37 -22.49 -7.91
C LEU A 128 -1.20 -21.70 -8.53
N PHE A 129 -1.50 -20.58 -9.19
CA PHE A 129 -0.50 -19.62 -9.67
C PHE A 129 -0.33 -18.49 -8.66
N ASP A 130 0.48 -18.74 -7.63
CA ASP A 130 0.70 -17.86 -6.49
C ASP A 130 1.88 -16.88 -6.65
N ALA A 131 2.48 -16.82 -7.84
CA ALA A 131 3.55 -15.87 -8.14
C ALA A 131 3.00 -14.44 -8.22
N LEU A 132 3.87 -13.46 -8.00
CA LEU A 132 3.57 -12.06 -8.26
C LEU A 132 3.38 -11.85 -9.77
N VAL A 133 2.19 -11.41 -10.17
CA VAL A 133 1.92 -11.01 -11.56
C VAL A 133 2.10 -9.50 -11.74
N ILE A 134 3.08 -9.15 -12.57
CA ILE A 134 3.42 -7.75 -12.88
C ILE A 134 2.74 -7.35 -14.19
N SER A 135 1.88 -6.34 -14.14
CA SER A 135 1.06 -5.91 -15.28
C SER A 135 1.25 -4.44 -15.60
N ASP A 136 1.39 -4.10 -16.89
CA ASP A 136 1.20 -2.73 -17.37
C ASP A 136 -0.29 -2.53 -17.69
N ILE A 137 -0.99 -1.77 -16.85
CA ILE A 137 -2.43 -1.53 -16.96
C ILE A 137 -2.79 -0.25 -17.74
N THR A 138 -1.82 0.37 -18.42
CA THR A 138 -2.09 1.53 -19.26
C THR A 138 -2.97 1.10 -20.43
N GLN A 139 -4.17 1.69 -20.54
CA GLN A 139 -5.10 1.42 -21.64
C GLN A 139 -4.49 1.83 -22.99
N ALA A 140 -4.66 0.98 -24.01
CA ALA A 140 -4.22 1.25 -25.37
C ALA A 140 -5.12 2.34 -25.98
N GLY A 141 -4.68 3.59 -25.89
CA GLY A 141 -5.39 4.79 -26.32
C GLY A 141 -4.77 6.07 -25.78
N ASN A 142 -4.01 5.97 -24.69
CA ASN A 142 -3.37 7.13 -24.04
C ASN A 142 -1.88 7.28 -24.46
N GLY A 143 -1.45 6.45 -25.42
CA GLY A 143 -0.12 6.45 -26.04
C GLY A 143 -0.15 6.38 -27.57
N GLN A 144 -1.33 6.50 -28.19
CA GLN A 144 -1.47 6.85 -29.60
C GLN A 144 -2.51 7.97 -29.75
N ARG A 145 -2.17 8.95 -30.58
CA ARG A 145 -2.94 10.16 -30.85
C ARG A 145 -4.25 9.84 -31.60
N SER A 146 -5.40 9.86 -30.92
CA SER A 146 -6.67 10.40 -31.46
C SER A 146 -7.90 10.22 -30.55
N GLU A 147 -8.49 11.36 -30.19
CA GLU A 147 -9.90 11.74 -30.06
C GLU A 147 -10.94 10.76 -29.47
N GLY A 148 -11.45 11.17 -28.29
CA GLY A 148 -12.89 11.17 -28.03
C GLY A 148 -13.52 9.90 -27.46
N ALA A 149 -13.26 9.59 -26.19
CA ALA A 149 -14.25 8.97 -25.30
C ALA A 149 -13.82 9.13 -23.84
N SER A 150 -14.65 9.80 -23.04
CA SER A 150 -14.59 9.80 -21.57
C SER A 150 -15.15 8.50 -21.01
N VAL A 151 -14.46 7.91 -20.03
CA VAL A 151 -15.05 6.97 -19.08
C VAL A 151 -14.47 7.21 -17.70
N ALA A 152 -15.36 7.19 -16.72
CA ALA A 152 -15.24 7.71 -15.37
C ALA A 152 -14.54 6.75 -14.38
N SER A 153 -13.86 7.41 -13.42
CA SER A 153 -13.46 7.13 -12.02
C SER A 153 -13.02 5.74 -11.52
N SER A 154 -12.31 5.79 -10.38
CA SER A 154 -11.73 4.75 -9.52
C SER A 154 -10.38 4.14 -9.97
N ILE A 155 -9.33 4.96 -10.00
CA ILE A 155 -7.93 4.49 -10.01
C ILE A 155 -7.08 5.40 -9.10
N ILE A 156 -6.72 4.85 -7.93
CA ILE A 156 -5.91 5.37 -6.80
C ILE A 156 -4.67 6.15 -7.25
N THR A 157 -4.59 7.45 -6.98
CA THR A 157 -3.53 8.32 -7.51
C THR A 157 -2.25 8.33 -6.66
N ASP A 158 -1.45 7.24 -6.62
CA ASP A 158 -0.08 7.30 -6.08
C ASP A 158 0.93 7.77 -7.13
N SER A 159 1.21 9.07 -7.18
CA SER A 159 2.54 9.56 -7.53
C SER A 159 2.73 11.01 -7.09
N GLY A 160 3.57 11.20 -6.07
CA GLY A 160 3.78 12.50 -5.42
C GLY A 160 4.46 13.61 -6.22
N ASN A 161 4.34 14.82 -5.66
CA ASN A 161 5.10 16.06 -5.88
C ASN A 161 5.36 16.43 -7.35
N SER A 162 4.29 16.77 -8.06
CA SER A 162 4.26 17.24 -9.45
C SER A 162 4.54 18.74 -9.59
N ARG A 163 5.37 19.36 -8.73
CA ARG A 163 5.73 20.80 -8.85
C ARG A 163 6.38 21.18 -10.19
N LYS A 164 6.79 20.21 -11.01
CA LYS A 164 7.43 20.40 -12.32
C LYS A 164 6.80 19.61 -13.46
N VAL A 165 5.73 18.86 -13.21
CA VAL A 165 5.02 18.12 -14.25
C VAL A 165 3.81 18.95 -14.63
N ASN A 166 3.60 19.17 -15.91
CA ASN A 166 2.44 19.90 -16.41
C ASN A 166 1.15 19.27 -15.82
N PRO A 167 0.27 20.03 -15.15
CA PRO A 167 -0.95 19.48 -14.55
C PRO A 167 -1.89 18.81 -15.56
N ASP A 168 -1.76 19.12 -16.86
CA ASP A 168 -2.52 18.48 -17.94
C ASP A 168 -1.94 17.12 -18.40
N ILE A 169 -0.78 16.69 -17.88
CA ILE A 169 -0.12 15.44 -18.26
C ILE A 169 -0.30 14.39 -17.14
N PRO A 170 -0.84 13.20 -17.43
CA PRO A 170 -0.94 12.12 -16.46
C PRO A 170 0.44 11.77 -15.88
N VAL A 171 0.59 11.93 -14.56
CA VAL A 171 1.86 11.64 -13.87
C VAL A 171 2.18 10.14 -13.96
N PRO A 172 3.37 9.73 -14.44
CA PRO A 172 3.75 8.33 -14.52
C PRO A 172 3.72 7.64 -13.17
N GLY A 173 3.10 6.46 -13.11
CA GLY A 173 2.93 5.70 -11.87
C GLY A 173 1.64 6.03 -11.11
N SER A 174 1.00 7.18 -11.36
CA SER A 174 -0.30 7.52 -10.74
C SER A 174 -1.36 6.50 -11.14
N GLY A 175 -1.97 5.82 -10.16
CA GLY A 175 -2.87 4.70 -10.45
C GLY A 175 -2.27 3.32 -10.36
N SER A 176 -1.01 3.22 -9.91
CA SER A 176 -0.42 1.91 -9.62
C SER A 176 -0.99 1.35 -8.33
N VAL A 177 -1.09 0.03 -8.25
CA VAL A 177 -1.63 -0.66 -7.09
C VAL A 177 -1.06 -2.08 -7.02
N SER A 178 -0.86 -2.56 -5.80
CA SER A 178 -0.36 -3.91 -5.55
C SER A 178 -1.06 -4.56 -4.39
N THR A 179 -1.02 -5.89 -4.37
CA THR A 179 -1.35 -6.65 -3.17
C THR A 179 -0.32 -6.40 -2.07
N VAL A 180 -0.76 -6.35 -0.82
CA VAL A 180 0.14 -6.16 0.33
C VAL A 180 0.55 -7.51 0.90
N GLY A 181 1.84 -7.86 0.75
CA GLY A 181 2.36 -9.18 1.14
C GLY A 181 1.89 -10.31 0.23
N TYR A 182 1.92 -11.53 0.77
CA TYR A 182 1.46 -12.76 0.14
C TYR A 182 0.08 -13.12 0.66
N ASP A 183 -0.88 -13.26 -0.27
CA ASP A 183 -2.20 -13.77 0.00
C ASP A 183 -2.62 -14.73 -1.12
N PRO A 184 -2.51 -16.06 -0.92
CA PRO A 184 -2.84 -17.04 -1.95
C PRO A 184 -4.36 -17.19 -2.16
N CYS A 185 -5.18 -16.54 -1.32
CA CYS A 185 -6.62 -16.69 -1.29
C CYS A 185 -7.37 -15.44 -1.75
N ARG A 186 -6.68 -14.32 -2.04
CA ARG A 186 -7.26 -13.05 -2.50
C ARG A 186 -7.71 -13.02 -3.97
N GLY A 187 -7.76 -14.17 -4.63
CA GLY A 187 -8.39 -14.29 -5.95
C GLY A 187 -9.91 -14.22 -5.81
N ASP A 188 -10.44 -13.07 -5.38
CA ASP A 188 -11.86 -12.75 -5.49
C ASP A 188 -12.20 -12.47 -6.97
N GLU A 189 -13.48 -12.51 -7.35
CA GLU A 189 -13.98 -12.41 -8.74
C GLU A 189 -13.46 -11.20 -9.56
N ILE A 190 -12.84 -10.21 -8.91
CA ILE A 190 -12.35 -8.96 -9.50
C ILE A 190 -10.91 -9.09 -10.04
N ASP A 191 -10.05 -9.92 -9.42
CA ASP A 191 -8.64 -10.06 -9.77
C ASP A 191 -8.27 -11.47 -10.21
N GLU A 192 -7.79 -11.60 -11.45
CA GLU A 192 -7.43 -12.88 -12.09
C GLU A 192 -6.29 -13.63 -11.38
N TYR A 193 -5.48 -12.91 -10.58
CA TYR A 193 -4.32 -13.44 -9.89
C TYR A 193 -4.29 -13.04 -8.41
N PRO A 194 -3.90 -13.95 -7.49
CA PRO A 194 -3.94 -13.69 -6.05
C PRO A 194 -2.90 -12.66 -5.58
N ASN A 195 -1.75 -12.56 -6.25
CA ASN A 195 -0.70 -11.61 -5.93
C ASN A 195 -0.40 -10.76 -7.18
N THR A 196 -0.66 -9.46 -7.12
CA THR A 196 -0.51 -8.56 -8.28
C THR A 196 0.29 -7.32 -7.96
N MET A 197 0.99 -6.82 -8.97
CA MET A 197 1.55 -5.47 -9.02
C MET A 197 1.17 -4.86 -10.37
N LYS A 198 0.21 -3.94 -10.34
CA LYS A 198 -0.35 -3.28 -11.52
C LYS A 198 0.25 -1.89 -11.62
N ILE A 199 0.98 -1.62 -12.69
CA ILE A 199 1.68 -0.36 -12.90
C ILE A 199 0.97 0.43 -14.00
N LYS A 200 0.58 1.67 -13.68
CA LYS A 200 0.08 2.62 -14.66
C LYS A 200 1.24 3.45 -15.22
N ASN A 201 1.78 2.95 -16.32
CA ASN A 201 2.88 3.57 -17.05
C ASN A 201 2.32 4.59 -18.05
N SER A 202 2.21 5.87 -17.66
CA SER A 202 2.01 6.93 -18.65
C SER A 202 3.31 7.18 -19.41
N VAL A 203 3.20 7.63 -20.66
CA VAL A 203 4.36 7.91 -21.53
C VAL A 203 5.30 8.88 -20.79
N TRP A 204 6.58 8.53 -20.72
CA TRP A 204 7.64 9.39 -20.18
C TRP A 204 8.57 9.81 -21.31
N ASP A 205 8.83 11.11 -21.41
CA ASP A 205 9.71 11.72 -22.41
C ASP A 205 11.04 12.17 -21.81
N THR A 206 11.13 12.19 -20.47
CA THR A 206 12.31 12.65 -19.72
C THR A 206 12.83 11.61 -18.72
N GLU A 207 14.11 11.71 -18.38
CA GLU A 207 14.71 10.89 -17.30
C GLU A 207 14.12 11.20 -15.92
N TYR A 208 13.50 12.37 -15.74
CA TYR A 208 12.80 12.71 -14.50
C TYR A 208 11.46 11.99 -14.38
N GLU A 209 10.63 11.99 -15.42
CA GLU A 209 9.36 11.25 -15.48
C GLU A 209 9.57 9.74 -15.31
N LYS A 210 10.60 9.21 -15.95
CA LYS A 210 11.05 7.83 -15.73
C LYS A 210 11.43 7.57 -14.27
N ALA A 211 12.03 8.54 -13.58
CA ALA A 211 12.35 8.40 -12.17
C ALA A 211 11.12 8.42 -11.25
N ILE A 212 10.06 9.16 -11.62
CA ILE A 212 8.77 9.10 -10.94
C ILE A 212 8.17 7.69 -11.08
N LEU A 213 8.12 7.15 -12.30
CA LEU A 213 7.65 5.77 -12.52
C LEU A 213 8.47 4.76 -11.72
N MET A 214 9.80 4.88 -11.72
CA MET A 214 10.66 4.02 -10.91
C MET A 214 10.34 4.12 -9.42
N ARG A 215 10.11 5.34 -8.88
CA ARG A 215 9.74 5.54 -7.47
C ARG A 215 8.43 4.81 -7.15
N SER A 216 7.39 4.95 -7.99
CA SER A 216 6.13 4.22 -7.83
C SER A 216 6.36 2.70 -7.88
N MET A 217 7.12 2.17 -8.84
CA MET A 217 7.41 0.72 -8.88
C MET A 217 8.17 0.22 -7.64
N VAL A 218 9.04 1.04 -7.03
CA VAL A 218 9.75 0.69 -5.78
C VAL A 218 8.79 0.69 -4.59
N HIS A 219 7.84 1.64 -4.55
CA HIS A 219 6.76 1.72 -3.56
C HIS A 219 5.83 0.51 -3.64
N GLU A 220 5.34 0.20 -4.84
CA GLU A 220 4.50 -0.96 -5.12
C GLU A 220 5.18 -2.28 -4.74
N LEU A 221 6.48 -2.41 -5.05
CA LEU A 221 7.25 -3.56 -4.60
C LEU A 221 7.36 -3.62 -3.06
N GLY A 222 7.37 -2.48 -2.38
CA GLY A 222 7.25 -2.38 -0.91
C GLY A 222 5.95 -2.99 -0.38
N HIS A 223 4.82 -2.70 -1.02
CA HIS A 223 3.55 -3.37 -0.71
C HIS A 223 3.64 -4.88 -0.91
N VAL A 224 4.12 -5.34 -2.06
CA VAL A 224 4.28 -6.78 -2.33
C VAL A 224 5.17 -7.47 -1.29
N ILE A 225 6.21 -6.78 -0.79
CA ILE A 225 7.07 -7.26 0.31
C ILE A 225 6.31 -7.37 1.64
N GLY A 226 5.24 -6.60 1.83
CA GLY A 226 4.37 -6.59 3.00
C GLY A 226 4.43 -5.29 3.81
N LEU A 227 4.92 -4.20 3.22
CA LEU A 227 4.88 -2.86 3.83
C LEU A 227 3.55 -2.17 3.53
N GLU A 228 3.14 -1.29 4.44
CA GLU A 228 1.93 -0.49 4.29
C GLU A 228 2.26 1.00 4.43
N HIS A 229 1.35 1.84 3.96
CA HIS A 229 1.46 3.29 4.01
C HIS A 229 1.80 3.85 5.39
N GLU A 230 2.99 4.45 5.53
CA GLU A 230 3.45 5.05 6.79
C GLU A 230 2.54 6.24 7.20
N HIS A 231 1.93 6.93 6.24
CA HIS A 231 0.94 7.99 6.49
C HIS A 231 -0.46 7.49 6.83
N GLN A 232 -0.72 6.18 6.80
CA GLN A 232 -2.00 5.61 7.23
C GLN A 232 -1.93 5.00 8.64
N ARG A 233 -0.78 5.13 9.31
CA ARG A 233 -0.60 4.70 10.69
C ARG A 233 -1.70 5.25 11.63
N PRO A 234 -2.16 4.45 12.62
CA PRO A 234 -3.14 4.92 13.60
C PRO A 234 -2.68 6.16 14.41
N ASP A 235 -1.37 6.28 14.63
CA ASP A 235 -0.74 7.32 15.46
C ASP A 235 -0.10 8.46 14.64
N ARG A 236 -0.31 8.49 13.31
CA ARG A 236 0.32 9.45 12.39
C ARG A 236 0.13 10.92 12.79
N ASP A 237 -1.00 11.26 13.41
CA ASP A 237 -1.38 12.66 13.69
C ASP A 237 -0.48 13.29 14.76
N HIS A 238 0.36 12.49 15.43
CA HIS A 238 1.43 12.98 16.29
C HIS A 238 2.66 13.49 15.51
N TYR A 239 2.79 13.11 14.24
CA TYR A 239 4.00 13.29 13.43
C TYR A 239 3.76 14.14 12.18
N ILE A 240 2.60 13.94 11.55
CA ILE A 240 2.17 14.61 10.33
C ILE A 240 0.80 15.23 10.50
N ARG A 241 0.46 16.16 9.61
CA ARG A 241 -0.86 16.75 9.50
C ARG A 241 -1.41 16.48 8.11
N VAL A 242 -2.63 15.94 8.05
CA VAL A 242 -3.41 15.80 6.83
C VAL A 242 -4.47 16.90 6.78
N ASP A 243 -4.44 17.70 5.72
CA ASP A 243 -5.40 18.75 5.41
C ASP A 243 -6.33 18.25 4.30
N PHE A 244 -7.34 17.44 4.65
CA PHE A 244 -8.30 16.85 3.70
C PHE A 244 -9.03 17.88 2.82
N LYS A 245 -9.11 19.15 3.25
CA LYS A 245 -9.65 20.27 2.46
C LYS A 245 -8.90 20.52 1.15
N ASN A 246 -7.65 20.06 1.09
CA ASN A 246 -6.79 20.21 -0.07
C ASN A 246 -6.87 19.02 -1.02
N LEU A 247 -7.59 17.94 -0.65
CA LEU A 247 -7.80 16.78 -1.53
C LEU A 247 -8.78 17.12 -2.65
N GLU A 248 -8.52 16.55 -3.81
CA GLU A 248 -9.52 16.42 -4.88
C GLU A 248 -10.79 15.73 -4.35
N GLY A 249 -11.96 16.14 -4.84
CA GLY A 249 -13.27 15.64 -4.36
C GLY A 249 -13.79 16.27 -3.06
N TRP A 250 -12.95 16.98 -2.28
CA TRP A 250 -13.40 17.55 -0.99
C TRP A 250 -14.61 18.49 -1.13
N ARG A 251 -14.63 19.35 -2.17
CA ARG A 251 -15.67 20.37 -2.33
C ARG A 251 -17.02 19.74 -2.68
N GLU A 252 -16.97 18.75 -3.57
CA GLU A 252 -18.10 17.96 -4.04
C GLU A 252 -18.71 17.22 -2.85
N ALA A 253 -17.89 16.47 -2.10
CA ALA A 253 -18.30 15.78 -0.89
C ALA A 253 -18.88 16.74 0.17
N TYR A 254 -18.29 17.93 0.32
CA TYR A 254 -18.78 18.93 1.27
C TYR A 254 -20.19 19.43 0.94
N GLU A 255 -20.48 19.71 -0.34
CA GLU A 255 -21.82 20.14 -0.75
C GLU A 255 -22.84 19.02 -0.61
N GLU A 256 -22.47 17.76 -0.89
CA GLU A 256 -23.35 16.62 -0.68
C GLU A 256 -23.68 16.40 0.80
N VAL A 257 -22.67 16.39 1.66
CA VAL A 257 -22.80 16.23 3.11
C VAL A 257 -23.64 17.34 3.75
N LYS A 258 -23.62 18.55 3.17
CA LYS A 258 -24.40 19.69 3.64
C LYS A 258 -25.90 19.51 3.40
N GLU A 259 -26.27 18.89 2.27
CA GLU A 259 -27.66 18.62 1.91
C GLU A 259 -28.17 17.29 2.50
N ALA A 260 -27.26 16.37 2.86
CA ALA A 260 -27.59 15.08 3.46
C ALA A 260 -28.39 15.21 4.77
N THR A 261 -29.44 14.40 4.88
CA THR A 261 -30.30 14.35 6.07
C THR A 261 -29.87 13.24 7.01
N ALA A 262 -30.19 13.40 8.30
CA ALA A 262 -29.98 12.36 9.31
C ALA A 262 -30.83 11.09 9.07
N LYS A 263 -31.73 11.10 8.08
CA LYS A 263 -32.51 9.93 7.67
C LYS A 263 -31.75 9.11 6.63
N GLU A 264 -30.98 9.76 5.76
CA GLU A 264 -30.12 9.11 4.78
C GLU A 264 -28.89 8.53 5.49
N GLU A 265 -28.24 9.34 6.33
CA GLU A 265 -27.09 8.90 7.12
C GLU A 265 -27.29 9.20 8.62
N PRO A 266 -27.72 8.21 9.43
CA PRO A 266 -28.01 8.40 10.85
C PRO A 266 -26.84 8.95 11.68
N THR A 267 -25.59 8.67 11.31
CA THR A 267 -24.42 9.21 12.02
C THR A 267 -24.31 10.73 11.91
N PHE A 268 -24.99 11.37 10.95
CA PHE A 268 -25.03 12.82 10.77
C PHE A 268 -26.01 13.55 11.69
N ALA A 269 -26.83 12.81 12.44
CA ALA A 269 -27.83 13.39 13.34
C ALA A 269 -27.21 14.42 14.31
N GLY A 270 -27.71 15.66 14.25
CA GLY A 270 -27.28 16.76 15.12
C GLY A 270 -25.87 17.31 14.85
N LYS A 271 -25.22 16.91 13.74
CA LYS A 271 -23.87 17.36 13.37
C LYS A 271 -23.90 18.47 12.33
N SER A 272 -23.00 19.44 12.48
CA SER A 272 -22.73 20.45 11.43
C SER A 272 -22.04 19.81 10.21
N PRO A 273 -22.08 20.43 9.02
CA PRO A 273 -21.35 19.93 7.85
C PRO A 273 -19.87 19.65 8.14
N GLU A 274 -19.20 20.51 8.91
CA GLU A 274 -17.80 20.31 9.30
C GLU A 274 -17.60 19.07 10.17
N GLN A 275 -18.51 18.83 11.12
CA GLN A 275 -18.46 17.63 11.96
C GLN A 275 -18.73 16.35 11.16
N ARG A 276 -19.56 16.43 10.12
CA ARG A 276 -19.84 15.33 9.20
C ARG A 276 -18.63 15.03 8.32
N MET A 277 -17.94 16.05 7.80
CA MET A 277 -16.68 15.85 7.08
C MET A 277 -15.59 15.22 7.96
N VAL A 278 -15.55 15.50 9.26
CA VAL A 278 -14.63 14.81 10.19
C VAL A 278 -14.95 13.32 10.29
N LEU A 279 -16.22 12.92 10.21
CA LEU A 279 -16.60 11.50 10.16
C LEU A 279 -16.15 10.89 8.83
N LEU A 280 -16.47 11.55 7.72
CA LEU A 280 -16.14 11.13 6.37
C LEU A 280 -14.64 10.88 6.20
N THR A 281 -13.82 11.85 6.60
CA THR A 281 -12.35 11.76 6.55
C THR A 281 -11.72 10.86 7.62
N SER A 282 -12.56 10.15 8.35
CA SER A 282 -12.13 9.16 9.32
C SER A 282 -12.77 7.80 9.11
N ASP A 283 -13.56 7.57 8.06
CA ASP A 283 -14.24 6.30 7.82
C ASP A 283 -14.30 6.03 6.32
N PHE A 284 -13.64 4.96 5.89
CA PHE A 284 -13.51 4.66 4.46
C PHE A 284 -14.86 4.36 3.80
N GLY A 285 -15.69 3.54 4.45
CA GLY A 285 -16.98 3.16 3.87
C GLY A 285 -17.91 4.36 3.75
N LEU A 286 -17.85 5.26 4.73
CA LEU A 286 -18.58 6.52 4.64
C LEU A 286 -18.02 7.43 3.55
N ALA A 287 -16.69 7.52 3.41
CA ALA A 287 -16.06 8.30 2.34
C ALA A 287 -16.49 7.82 0.95
N GLU A 288 -16.54 6.51 0.74
CA GLU A 288 -17.01 5.87 -0.49
C GLU A 288 -18.50 6.16 -0.75
N GLU A 289 -19.34 6.12 0.27
CA GLU A 289 -20.79 6.39 0.14
C GLU A 289 -21.10 7.81 -0.36
N PHE A 290 -20.22 8.79 -0.06
CA PHE A 290 -20.36 10.19 -0.48
C PHE A 290 -19.34 10.57 -1.58
N ASP A 291 -18.95 9.60 -2.42
CA ASP A 291 -18.08 9.80 -3.59
C ASP A 291 -16.76 10.55 -3.28
N PHE A 292 -16.22 10.43 -2.06
CA PHE A 292 -14.94 11.03 -1.65
C PHE A 292 -13.83 9.98 -1.61
N GLU A 293 -13.64 9.28 -2.72
CA GLU A 293 -12.71 8.15 -2.87
C GLU A 293 -11.27 8.51 -2.43
N GLU A 294 -10.79 9.71 -2.77
CA GLU A 294 -9.43 10.18 -2.44
C GLU A 294 -9.18 10.28 -0.94
N ALA A 295 -10.22 10.47 -0.12
CA ALA A 295 -10.05 10.47 1.33
C ALA A 295 -9.57 9.10 1.85
N GLY A 296 -9.96 8.01 1.19
CA GLY A 296 -9.57 6.64 1.55
C GLY A 296 -8.07 6.47 1.66
N ASP A 297 -7.32 7.06 0.73
CA ASP A 297 -5.86 7.01 0.68
C ASP A 297 -5.18 7.72 1.86
N PHE A 298 -5.90 8.59 2.55
CA PHE A 298 -5.39 9.37 3.67
C PHE A 298 -6.12 9.07 4.97
N ILE A 299 -7.10 8.15 5.02
CA ILE A 299 -7.73 7.70 6.26
C ILE A 299 -6.75 6.81 7.03
N ARG A 300 -6.80 6.88 8.37
CA ARG A 300 -5.90 6.08 9.24
C ARG A 300 -6.49 4.72 9.52
N ALA A 301 -5.64 3.72 9.63
CA ALA A 301 -5.98 2.46 10.26
C ALA A 301 -6.49 2.69 11.71
N PRO A 302 -7.41 1.86 12.21
CA PRO A 302 -8.07 0.74 11.54
C PRO A 302 -9.38 1.11 10.82
N ARG A 303 -9.63 2.39 10.52
CA ARG A 303 -10.97 2.86 10.08
C ARG A 303 -11.28 2.64 8.59
N PHE A 304 -10.69 1.60 8.02
CA PHE A 304 -11.07 1.02 6.73
C PHE A 304 -12.26 0.06 6.85
N GLY A 305 -12.94 0.03 8.00
CA GLY A 305 -14.06 -0.90 8.26
C GLY A 305 -13.65 -2.38 8.34
N ASN A 306 -12.36 -2.70 8.20
CA ASN A 306 -11.84 -4.05 8.16
C ASN A 306 -10.91 -4.33 9.36
N GLU A 307 -11.09 -5.49 10.00
CA GLU A 307 -10.21 -6.00 11.06
C GLU A 307 -8.76 -6.22 10.56
N GLU A 308 -8.54 -6.14 9.25
CA GLU A 308 -7.28 -6.35 8.55
C GLU A 308 -6.19 -5.34 8.94
N MET A 309 -6.44 -4.04 8.75
CA MET A 309 -5.46 -3.00 9.06
C MET A 309 -5.23 -2.85 10.58
N ALA A 310 -6.18 -3.30 11.41
CA ALA A 310 -6.00 -3.36 12.85
C ALA A 310 -4.95 -4.38 13.29
N SER A 311 -4.69 -5.41 12.46
CA SER A 311 -3.70 -6.44 12.72
C SER A 311 -2.27 -6.00 12.38
N TYR A 312 -2.13 -4.89 11.66
CA TYR A 312 -0.84 -4.39 11.22
C TYR A 312 -0.06 -3.83 12.40
N GLN A 313 1.26 -4.03 12.36
CA GLN A 313 2.15 -3.59 13.42
C GLN A 313 2.75 -2.26 13.00
N ALA A 314 2.70 -1.26 13.88
CA ALA A 314 3.30 0.07 13.71
C ALA A 314 4.59 0.24 14.56
N SER A 315 5.56 1.00 14.06
CA SER A 315 6.77 1.38 14.81
C SER A 315 6.49 2.29 15.98
N ARG A 316 7.41 2.33 16.95
CA ARG A 316 7.52 3.47 17.88
C ARG A 316 7.98 4.78 17.22
N THR A 317 8.91 4.72 16.28
CA THR A 317 9.47 5.89 15.59
C THR A 317 8.75 6.10 14.26
N TYR A 318 8.39 7.33 13.93
CA TYR A 318 7.81 7.65 12.63
C TYR A 318 8.89 7.77 11.54
N ASP A 319 8.65 7.19 10.37
CA ASP A 319 9.58 7.22 9.25
C ASP A 319 9.17 8.24 8.19
N TYR A 320 9.57 9.49 8.38
CA TYR A 320 9.28 10.56 7.41
C TYR A 320 9.90 10.34 6.03
N ASP A 321 10.90 9.46 5.92
CA ASP A 321 11.67 9.22 4.71
C ASP A 321 11.29 7.89 4.04
N SER A 322 10.26 7.21 4.56
CA SER A 322 9.79 5.93 4.01
C SER A 322 9.40 6.05 2.54
N ILE A 323 9.73 5.03 1.76
CA ILE A 323 9.18 4.89 0.41
C ILE A 323 7.67 4.67 0.43
N MET A 324 7.12 4.18 1.55
CA MET A 324 5.70 3.94 1.78
C MET A 324 4.93 5.19 2.25
N HIS A 325 5.51 6.37 2.10
CA HIS A 325 4.85 7.62 2.44
C HIS A 325 4.42 8.35 1.16
N TYR A 326 3.20 8.87 1.10
CA TYR A 326 2.82 9.76 0.00
C TYR A 326 3.54 11.12 0.08
N GLY A 327 3.73 11.77 -1.07
CA GLY A 327 4.25 13.14 -1.10
C GLY A 327 3.24 14.16 -0.55
N SER A 328 3.71 15.33 -0.12
CA SER A 328 2.86 16.41 0.44
C SER A 328 1.68 16.84 -0.40
N TYR A 329 1.74 16.68 -1.72
CA TYR A 329 0.73 17.12 -2.68
C TYR A 329 0.07 15.95 -3.42
N ALA A 330 0.24 14.71 -2.93
CA ALA A 330 -0.48 13.57 -3.50
C ALA A 330 -2.00 13.84 -3.41
N SER A 331 -2.70 13.63 -4.52
CA SER A 331 -4.16 13.84 -4.67
C SER A 331 -4.64 15.26 -4.33
N ALA A 332 -3.77 16.26 -4.41
CA ALA A 332 -4.15 17.66 -4.20
C ALA A 332 -4.98 18.18 -5.38
N VAL A 333 -5.97 19.04 -5.11
CA VAL A 333 -6.79 19.70 -6.16
C VAL A 333 -5.88 20.35 -7.22
N ALA A 334 -6.14 20.05 -8.50
CA ALA A 334 -5.42 20.62 -9.63
C ALA A 334 -5.41 22.17 -9.57
N GLY A 335 -4.23 22.75 -9.41
CA GLY A 335 -4.06 24.18 -9.10
C GLY A 335 -2.93 24.49 -8.12
N ASP A 336 -2.22 23.45 -7.65
CA ASP A 336 -1.01 23.50 -6.81
C ASP A 336 -0.10 24.70 -7.17
N THR A 337 -0.04 25.68 -6.26
CA THR A 337 0.88 26.80 -6.40
C THR A 337 2.33 26.41 -6.04
N GLY A 338 2.54 25.16 -5.61
CA GLY A 338 3.78 24.67 -5.03
C GLY A 338 4.03 25.23 -3.62
N GLU A 339 3.03 25.86 -3.03
CA GLU A 339 3.09 26.45 -1.70
C GLU A 339 2.55 25.47 -0.66
N LEU A 340 3.23 25.42 0.49
CA LEU A 340 2.88 24.57 1.63
C LEU A 340 1.44 24.71 2.17
N LYS A 341 0.72 25.78 1.80
CA LYS A 341 -0.68 25.98 2.19
C LYS A 341 -1.62 25.02 1.44
N ASP A 342 -1.25 24.61 0.24
CA ASP A 342 -2.02 23.74 -0.66
C ASP A 342 -1.64 22.26 -0.47
N ALA A 343 -0.60 21.97 0.33
CA ALA A 343 -0.20 20.61 0.66
C ALA A 343 -1.31 19.86 1.40
N VAL A 344 -1.68 18.69 0.90
CA VAL A 344 -2.56 17.72 1.56
C VAL A 344 -1.91 17.19 2.83
N MET A 345 -0.58 17.06 2.85
CA MET A 345 0.12 16.48 3.98
C MET A 345 1.40 17.22 4.31
N THR A 346 1.64 17.51 5.59
CA THR A 346 2.86 18.21 6.04
C THR A 346 3.44 17.60 7.30
N ARG A 347 4.76 17.67 7.45
CA ARG A 347 5.46 17.37 8.71
C ARG A 347 5.85 18.65 9.42
N ARG A 348 6.40 18.51 10.62
CA ARG A 348 7.11 19.59 11.30
C ARG A 348 8.62 19.42 11.12
N ASP A 349 9.32 20.51 10.79
CA ASP A 349 10.77 20.53 10.80
C ASP A 349 11.33 20.65 12.23
N GLN A 350 12.66 20.74 12.35
CA GLN A 350 13.36 20.86 13.63
C GLN A 350 13.01 22.15 14.40
N THR A 351 12.49 23.17 13.72
CA THR A 351 12.04 24.43 14.32
C THR A 351 10.56 24.39 14.71
N GLY A 352 9.84 23.34 14.33
CA GLY A 352 8.41 23.18 14.51
C GLY A 352 7.56 23.79 13.39
N ALA A 353 8.19 24.37 12.37
CA ALA A 353 7.51 24.92 11.20
C ALA A 353 6.98 23.81 10.28
N ARG A 354 5.93 24.11 9.52
CA ARG A 354 5.41 23.17 8.51
C ARG A 354 6.48 22.96 7.44
N ALA A 355 6.68 21.71 7.07
CA ALA A 355 7.60 21.32 6.02
C ALA A 355 7.01 20.20 5.18
N GLU A 356 7.55 20.06 3.98
CA GLU A 356 7.12 19.06 3.02
C GLU A 356 7.62 17.67 3.40
N ILE A 357 6.89 16.68 2.89
CA ILE A 357 7.22 15.28 2.94
C ILE A 357 7.41 14.80 1.51
N PHE A 358 8.47 14.05 1.30
CA PHE A 358 8.84 13.52 0.01
C PHE A 358 8.79 12.00 0.07
N GLN A 359 8.03 11.38 -0.83
CA GLN A 359 7.95 9.92 -0.96
C GLN A 359 9.36 9.36 -1.20
N GLY A 360 9.80 8.47 -0.31
CA GLY A 360 11.17 7.93 -0.31
C GLY A 360 12.25 8.93 0.13
N GLY A 361 11.87 9.94 0.92
CA GLY A 361 12.79 10.82 1.65
C GLY A 361 13.55 11.85 0.82
N ASN A 362 13.23 12.01 -0.47
CA ASN A 362 13.93 12.96 -1.32
C ASN A 362 13.01 13.67 -2.33
N GLU A 363 13.19 14.98 -2.47
CA GLU A 363 12.47 15.79 -3.47
C GLU A 363 12.76 15.32 -4.90
N ASP A 364 14.02 14.95 -5.16
CA ASP A 364 14.41 14.39 -6.44
C ASP A 364 14.06 12.89 -6.49
N ALA A 365 13.07 12.54 -7.31
CA ALA A 365 12.60 11.17 -7.49
C ALA A 365 13.73 10.20 -7.90
N ARG A 366 14.82 10.68 -8.51
CA ARG A 366 16.00 9.85 -8.83
C ARG A 366 16.72 9.34 -7.58
N LEU A 367 16.69 10.14 -6.52
CA LEU A 367 17.33 9.86 -5.24
C LEU A 367 16.40 9.19 -4.23
N ALA A 368 15.08 9.26 -4.44
CA ALA A 368 14.09 8.58 -3.61
C ALA A 368 14.28 7.05 -3.59
N GLY A 369 13.93 6.41 -2.48
CA GLY A 369 14.01 4.95 -2.33
C GLY A 369 13.66 4.48 -0.92
N PRO A 370 13.84 3.17 -0.65
CA PRO A 370 13.57 2.61 0.67
C PRO A 370 14.47 3.24 1.74
N SER A 371 13.87 3.68 2.84
CA SER A 371 14.59 4.23 3.98
C SER A 371 15.36 3.12 4.73
N PRO A 372 16.31 3.48 5.61
CA PRO A 372 16.90 2.51 6.54
C PRO A 372 15.87 1.79 7.42
N MET A 373 14.72 2.41 7.71
CA MET A 373 13.65 1.83 8.52
C MET A 373 12.76 0.87 7.71
N ASP A 374 12.51 1.16 6.42
CA ASP A 374 11.91 0.22 5.48
C ASP A 374 12.76 -1.06 5.39
N VAL A 375 14.07 -0.90 5.13
CA VAL A 375 15.03 -2.02 5.06
C VAL A 375 15.06 -2.82 6.37
N ALA A 376 15.03 -2.13 7.52
CA ALA A 376 15.00 -2.78 8.82
C ALA A 376 13.72 -3.58 9.04
N ARG A 377 12.57 -3.14 8.47
CA ARG A 377 11.34 -3.94 8.47
C ARG A 377 11.52 -5.21 7.69
N VAL A 378 11.94 -5.11 6.44
CA VAL A 378 12.09 -6.28 5.57
C VAL A 378 12.93 -7.36 6.24
N LYS A 379 14.04 -6.99 6.90
CA LYS A 379 14.88 -7.94 7.65
C LYS A 379 14.16 -8.64 8.81
N GLN A 380 13.16 -8.00 9.41
CA GLN A 380 12.34 -8.56 10.49
C GLN A 380 11.19 -9.43 9.96
N LEU A 381 10.62 -9.11 8.79
CA LEU A 381 9.65 -10.00 8.12
C LEU A 381 10.33 -11.25 7.59
N TYR A 382 11.56 -11.11 7.09
CA TYR A 382 12.32 -12.15 6.41
C TYR A 382 13.64 -12.45 7.15
N PRO A 383 13.62 -12.96 8.38
CA PRO A 383 14.83 -13.23 9.14
C PRO A 383 15.68 -14.32 8.47
N LEU A 384 17.01 -14.17 8.51
CA LEU A 384 17.91 -15.26 8.16
C LEU A 384 17.74 -16.42 9.14
N ASN A 385 17.67 -17.65 8.64
CA ASN A 385 17.68 -18.84 9.50
C ASN A 385 18.99 -18.88 10.30
N GLN A 386 18.90 -18.77 11.63
CA GLN A 386 20.08 -18.77 12.53
C GLN A 386 20.81 -20.14 12.61
N GLY A 387 20.45 -21.11 11.76
CA GLY A 387 20.89 -22.52 11.87
C GLY A 387 22.03 -22.97 10.96
N GLN A 388 22.69 -22.10 10.18
CA GLN A 388 23.82 -22.49 9.32
C GLN A 388 25.09 -21.66 9.49
N ALA A 389 25.14 -20.74 10.46
CA ALA A 389 26.34 -19.95 10.76
C ALA A 389 27.28 -20.59 11.80
N SER A 390 26.98 -21.80 12.32
CA SER A 390 27.78 -22.50 13.33
C SER A 390 28.04 -23.96 12.92
N GLY A 391 28.86 -24.17 11.90
CA GLY A 391 29.08 -25.51 11.34
C GLY A 391 30.43 -25.74 10.65
N SER A 392 31.53 -25.18 11.16
CA SER A 392 32.89 -25.64 10.80
C SER A 392 33.96 -25.12 11.77
N GLY A 393 33.78 -25.40 13.05
CA GLY A 393 34.82 -25.21 14.07
C GLY A 393 35.01 -26.50 14.85
N SER A 394 35.58 -27.53 14.24
CA SER A 394 35.97 -28.75 14.97
C SER A 394 37.14 -28.42 15.91
N GLN A 395 36.83 -28.11 17.17
CA GLN A 395 37.79 -28.20 18.26
C GLN A 395 38.19 -29.67 18.42
N SER A 396 39.38 -30.01 17.94
CA SER A 396 40.08 -31.22 18.35
C SER A 396 40.80 -30.97 19.68
N GLY A 397 40.07 -31.17 20.77
CA GLY A 397 40.69 -31.35 22.08
C GLY A 397 41.30 -32.75 22.16
N ARG A 398 42.64 -32.84 22.10
CA ARG A 398 43.38 -34.04 22.51
C ARG A 398 43.81 -33.89 23.96
N SER A 399 43.19 -34.67 24.83
CA SER A 399 43.77 -35.09 26.11
C SER A 399 44.53 -36.40 25.90
N ALA A 400 45.85 -36.35 26.07
CA ALA A 400 46.72 -37.42 26.55
C ALA A 400 48.10 -36.81 26.81
#